data_AF-A0A538P697-F1
#
_entry.id   AF-A0A538P697-F1
#
_cell.length_a   1.000
_cell.length_b   1.000
_cell.length_c   1.000
_cell.angle_alpha   90.00
_cell.angle_beta   90.00
_cell.angle_gamma   90.00
#
_symmetry.space_group_name_H-M   'P 1'
#
loop_
_entity.id
_entity.type
_entity.pdbx_description
1 polymer ?
#
loop_
_entity_poly.entity_id
_entity_poly.type
_entity_poly.pdbx_seq_one_letter_code
_entity_poly.pdbx_strand_id
1 'polypeptide(L)' 'MSTATAKLLSEFEALRVEEKQEFVREIIHRLPPWDSGPLSDDVAAASGDQQAAMLGEEERAS' A
#
# COMPACT_ATOMS: atom_id res chain seq x y z
N MET A 1 -14.09 3.70 10.97
CA MET A 1 -12.68 3.47 11.36
C MET A 1 -12.64 2.40 12.44
N SER A 2 -11.68 1.48 12.40
CA SER A 2 -11.48 0.52 13.51
C SER A 2 -11.06 1.25 14.78
N THR A 3 -11.44 0.74 15.94
CA THR A 3 -11.05 1.25 17.26
C THR A 3 -9.53 1.27 17.42
N ALA A 4 -8.83 0.29 16.83
CA ALA A 4 -7.37 0.25 16.83
C ALA A 4 -6.76 1.40 16.01
N THR A 5 -7.35 1.70 14.84
CA THR A 5 -6.89 2.81 13.98
C THR A 5 -7.12 4.17 14.65
N ALA A 6 -8.25 4.34 15.34
CA ALA A 6 -8.55 5.58 16.07
C ALA A 6 -7.57 5.81 17.24
N LYS A 7 -7.24 4.75 17.98
CA LYS A 7 -6.26 4.82 19.08
C LYS A 7 -4.87 5.18 18.57
N LEU A 8 -4.39 4.52 17.51
CA LEU A 8 -3.09 4.80 16.92
C LEU A 8 -2.97 6.25 16.45
N LEU A 9 -4.01 6.77 15.80
CA LEU A 9 -4.03 8.16 15.34
C LEU A 9 -3.96 9.15 16.51
N SER A 10 -4.73 8.91 17.56
CA SER A 10 -4.70 9.75 18.76
C SER A 10 -3.34 9.75 19.46
N GLU A 11 -2.69 8.59 19.56
CA GLU A 11 -1.35 8.47 20.14
C GLU A 11 -0.30 9.20 19.29
N PHE A 12 -0.39 9.09 17.96
CA PHE A 12 0.49 9.82 17.04
C PHE A 12 0.30 11.35 17.14
N GLU A 13 -0.94 11.82 17.22
CA GLU A 13 -1.26 13.25 17.32
C GLU A 13 -0.70 13.90 18.60
N ALA A 14 -0.61 13.14 19.69
CA ALA A 14 -0.07 13.61 20.97
C ALA A 14 1.46 13.77 21.00
N LEU A 15 2.18 13.20 20.02
CA LEU A 15 3.64 13.29 19.93
C LEU A 15 4.11 14.72 19.61
N ARG A 16 5.32 15.06 20.07
CA ARG A 16 6.01 16.29 19.63
C ARG A 16 6.39 16.18 18.15
N VAL A 17 6.66 17.33 17.53
CA VAL A 17 6.95 17.39 16.09
C VAL A 17 8.15 16.52 15.73
N GLU A 18 9.20 16.52 16.55
CA GLU A 18 10.41 15.73 16.32
C GLU A 18 10.13 14.22 16.40
N GLU A 19 9.27 13.81 17.34
CA GLU A 19 8.86 12.41 17.53
C GLU A 19 7.96 11.94 16.39
N LYS A 20 7.09 12.81 15.86
CA LYS A 20 6.27 12.53 14.66
C LYS A 20 7.16 12.31 13.44
N GLN A 21 8.20 13.12 13.27
CA GLN A 21 9.14 12.97 12.15
C GLN A 21 9.90 11.65 12.20
N GLU A 22 10.36 11.25 13.40
CA GLU A 22 11.04 9.98 13.58
C GLU A 22 10.09 8.79 13.35
N PHE A 23 8.87 8.87 13.86
CA PHE A 23 7.85 7.84 13.61
C PHE A 23 7.56 7.66 12.12
N VAL A 24 7.38 8.75 11.37
CA VAL A 24 7.14 8.69 9.92
C VAL A 24 8.35 8.10 9.18
N ARG A 25 9.57 8.49 9.57
CA ARG A 25 10.81 7.95 9.01
C ARG A 25 10.89 6.43 9.21
N GLU A 26 10.58 5.95 10.40
CA GLU A 26 10.60 4.53 10.72
C GLU A 26 9.52 3.74 9.96
N ILE A 27 8.32 4.32 9.78
CA ILE A 27 7.30 3.71 8.91
C ILE A 27 7.83 3.58 7.49
N ILE A 28 8.39 4.65 6.91
CA ILE A 28 8.90 4.63 5.54
C ILE A 28 10.01 3.58 5.37
N HIS A 29 10.92 3.44 6.33
CA HIS A 29 11.96 2.41 6.30
C HIS A 29 11.42 0.98 6.36
N ARG A 30 10.27 0.77 7.00
CA ARG A 30 9.64 -0.56 7.15
C ARG A 30 8.66 -0.89 6.03
N LEU A 31 8.20 0.12 5.29
CA LEU A 31 7.37 -0.12 4.12
C LEU A 31 8.19 -0.88 3.08
N PRO A 32 7.55 -1.78 2.31
CA PRO A 32 8.17 -2.33 1.12
C PRO A 32 8.69 -1.18 0.25
N PRO A 33 9.79 -1.39 -0.49
CA PRO A 33 10.25 -0.41 -1.47
C PRO A 33 9.05 0.05 -2.30
N TRP A 34 8.73 1.33 -2.22
CA TRP A 34 7.69 1.92 -3.07
C TRP A 34 8.09 1.84 -4.54
N ASP A 35 9.40 1.79 -4.78
CA ASP A 35 9.97 1.40 -6.06
C ASP A 35 9.76 -0.11 -6.25
N SER A 36 8.69 -0.49 -6.96
CA SER A 36 8.48 -1.83 -7.50
C SER A 36 9.58 -2.28 -8.48
N GLY A 37 10.65 -1.50 -8.60
CA GLY A 37 11.63 -1.58 -9.67
C GLY A 37 11.06 -0.98 -10.96
N PRO A 38 11.89 -0.88 -12.01
CA PRO A 38 11.42 -0.59 -13.34
C PRO A 38 10.32 -1.60 -13.71
N LEU A 39 9.15 -1.10 -14.10
CA LEU A 39 8.11 -1.94 -14.68
C LEU A 39 8.65 -2.41 -16.05
N SER A 40 9.19 -3.62 -16.12
CA SER A 40 9.60 -4.19 -17.40
C SER A 40 8.36 -4.48 -18.25
N ASP A 41 8.50 -4.41 -19.57
CA ASP A 41 7.40 -4.72 -20.50
C ASP A 41 6.81 -6.11 -20.23
N ASP A 42 7.65 -7.07 -19.82
CA ASP A 42 7.23 -8.43 -19.45
C ASP A 42 6.34 -8.46 -18.20
N VAL A 43 6.67 -7.67 -17.17
CA VAL A 43 5.88 -7.57 -15.93
C VAL A 43 4.55 -6.85 -16.20
N ALA A 44 4.57 -5.83 -17.06
CA ALA A 44 3.37 -5.11 -17.48
C ALA A 44 2.43 -6.02 -18.29
N ALA A 45 2.97 -6.79 -19.24
CA ALA A 45 2.22 -7.73 -20.06
C ALA A 45 1.58 -8.83 -19.20
N ALA A 46 2.36 -9.47 -18.31
CA ALA A 46 1.84 -10.52 -17.43
C ALA A 46 0.74 -10.01 -16.48
N SER A 47 0.89 -8.78 -15.95
CA SER A 47 -0.13 -8.15 -15.12
C SER A 47 -1.41 -7.84 -15.91
N GLY A 48 -1.25 -7.39 -17.16
CA GLY A 48 -2.35 -7.15 -18.09
C GLY A 48 -3.12 -8.43 -18.42
N ASP A 49 -2.42 -9.52 -18.72
CA ASP A 49 -3.02 -10.83 -18.98
C ASP A 49 -3.79 -11.36 -17.76
N GLN A 50 -3.22 -11.22 -16.56
CA GLN A 50 -3.88 -11.62 -15.32
C GLN A 50 -5.14 -10.80 -15.05
N GLN A 51 -5.11 -9.49 -15.31
CA GLN A 51 -6.26 -8.61 -15.14
C GLN A 51 -7.36 -8.92 -16.17
N ALA A 52 -7.01 -9.19 -17.42
CA ALA A 52 -7.96 -9.57 -18.48
C ALA A 52 -8.65 -10.91 -18.16
N ALA A 53 -7.91 -11.88 -17.62
CA ALA A 53 -8.47 -13.15 -17.18
C ALA A 53 -9.51 -12.96 -16.05
N MET A 54 -9.17 -12.15 -15.04
CA MET A 54 -10.08 -11.86 -13.92
C MET A 54 -11.37 -11.19 -14.39
N LEU A 55 -11.28 -10.19 -15.27
CA LEU A 55 -12.46 -9.51 -15.82
C LEU A 55 -13.32 -10.45 -16.68
N GLY A 56 -12.70 -11.36 -17.44
CA GLY A 56 -13.42 -12.37 -18.21
C GLY A 56 -14.07 -13.46 -17.35
N GLU A 57 -13.58 -13.71 -16.14
CA GLU A 57 -14.24 -14.57 -15.16
C GLU A 57 -15.44 -13.85 -14.53
N GLU A 58 -15.28 -12.58 -14.15
CA GLU A 58 -16.36 -11.74 -13.62
C GLU A 58 -17.51 -11.57 -14.63
N GLU A 59 -17.20 -11.34 -15.91
CA GLU A 59 -18.21 -11.22 -16.98
C GLU A 59 -18.99 -12.52 -17.20
N ARG A 60 -18.35 -13.69 -17.03
CA ARG A 60 -19.02 -15.00 -17.15
C ARG A 60 -19.82 -15.38 -15.91
N ALA A 61 -19.52 -14.77 -14.77
CA ALA A 61 -20.20 -15.01 -13.50
C ALA A 61 -21.42 -14.09 -13.28
N SER A 62 -21.65 -13.13 -14.18
CA SER A 62 -22.81 -12.21 -14.17
C SER A 62 -23.95 -12.68 -15.09
#